data_AF-A0A0H5BM53-F1
#
_entry.id   AF-A0A0H5BM53-F1
#
_cell.length_a   1.000
_cell.length_b   1.000
_cell.length_c   1.000
_cell.angle_alpha   90.00
_cell.angle_beta   90.00
_cell.angle_gamma   90.00
#
_symmetry.space_group_name_H-M   'P 1'
#
loop_
_entity.id
_entity.type
_entity.pdbx_description
1 polymer ?
#
loop_
_entity_poly.entity_id
_entity_poly.type
_entity_poly.pdbx_seq_one_letter_code
_entity_poly.pdbx_strand_id
1 'polypeptide(L)' 'AMPPLLLPPQPAVPMETLVENCHKILEKFHYSWEMMPLVLVIMNYARSDLDEASRKIYEAYWMVHQWRLHEYSLC' A
#
# COMPACT_ATOMS: atom_id res chain seq x y z
N ALA A 1 -18.86 -1.90 20.32
CA ALA A 1 -17.47 -2.24 19.96
C ALA A 1 -17.48 -2.78 18.54
N MET A 2 -16.65 -2.25 17.63
CA MET A 2 -16.51 -2.83 16.29
C MET A 2 -15.82 -4.20 16.42
N PRO A 3 -16.26 -5.24 15.68
CA PRO A 3 -15.55 -6.50 15.64
C PRO A 3 -14.14 -6.27 15.09
N PRO A 4 -13.11 -6.95 15.62
CA PRO A 4 -11.82 -6.96 14.95
C PRO A 4 -12.06 -7.56 13.57
N LEU A 5 -11.64 -6.86 12.51
CA LEU A 5 -11.53 -7.45 11.19
C LEU A 5 -10.49 -8.57 11.29
N LEU A 6 -10.95 -9.79 11.56
CA LEU A 6 -10.13 -10.99 11.49
C LEU A 6 -9.64 -11.09 10.05
N LEU A 7 -8.41 -10.64 9.81
CA LEU A 7 -7.71 -10.92 8.57
C LEU A 7 -7.77 -12.44 8.38
N PRO A 8 -8.30 -12.95 7.25
CA PRO A 8 -8.36 -14.37 7.01
C PRO A 8 -6.95 -14.96 7.18
N PRO A 9 -6.80 -16.17 7.76
CA PRO A 9 -5.50 -16.78 8.01
C PRO A 9 -4.70 -16.77 6.71
N GLN A 10 -3.70 -15.88 6.65
CA GLN A 10 -2.86 -15.69 5.49
C GLN A 10 -1.89 -16.87 5.41
N PRO A 11 -1.60 -17.42 4.22
CA PRO A 11 -0.41 -18.25 4.04
C PRO A 11 0.77 -17.44 4.56
N ALA A 12 1.55 -17.99 5.49
CA ALA A 12 2.71 -17.31 6.03
C ALA A 12 3.75 -17.15 4.91
N VAL A 13 3.70 -16.00 4.22
CA VAL A 13 4.77 -15.62 3.30
C VAL A 13 6.02 -15.44 4.15
N PRO A 14 7.17 -16.03 3.75
CA PRO A 14 8.41 -15.86 4.48
C PRO A 14 8.69 -14.37 4.70
N MET A 15 9.03 -14.00 5.94
CA MET A 15 9.21 -12.59 6.33
C MET A 15 10.32 -11.91 5.50
N GLU A 16 11.31 -12.68 5.06
CA GLU A 16 12.38 -12.23 4.15
C GLU A 16 11.82 -11.81 2.78
N THR A 17 10.96 -12.65 2.17
CA THR A 17 10.32 -12.34 0.88
C THR A 17 9.38 -11.14 0.98
N LEU A 18 8.71 -10.96 2.12
CA LEU A 18 7.85 -9.79 2.37
C LEU A 18 8.67 -8.49 2.39
N VAL A 19 9.78 -8.47 3.13
CA VAL A 19 10.65 -7.29 3.24
C VAL A 19 11.28 -6.94 1.90
N GLU A 20 11.75 -7.93 1.14
CA GLU A 20 12.26 -7.71 -0.22
C GLU A 20 11.19 -7.08 -1.15
N ASN A 21 9.96 -7.57 -1.07
CA ASN A 21 8.86 -7.00 -1.86
C ASN A 21 8.51 -5.58 -1.41
N CYS A 22 8.62 -5.28 -0.12
CA CYS A 22 8.45 -3.91 0.38
C CYS A 22 9.54 -2.97 -0.19
N HIS A 23 10.81 -3.41 -0.25
CA HIS A 23 11.87 -2.61 -0.87
C HIS A 23 11.59 -2.32 -2.34
N LYS A 24 11.12 -3.31 -3.11
CA LYS A 24 10.75 -3.11 -4.53
C LYS A 24 9.65 -2.06 -4.69
N ILE A 25 8.67 -2.01 -3.79
CA ILE A 25 7.64 -0.96 -3.79
C ILE A 25 8.24 0.39 -3.45
N LEU A 26 9.06 0.49 -2.40
CA LEU A 26 9.72 1.75 -2.04
C LEU A 26 10.52 2.33 -3.21
N GLU A 27 11.30 1.49 -3.89
CA GLU A 27 12.07 1.88 -5.08
C GLU A 27 11.16 2.29 -6.23
N LYS A 28 10.14 1.49 -6.56
CA LYS A 28 9.20 1.74 -7.66
C LYS A 28 8.47 3.07 -7.54
N PHE A 29 8.11 3.47 -6.33
CA PHE A 29 7.38 4.72 -6.06
C PHE A 29 8.27 5.85 -5.55
N HIS A 30 9.60 5.65 -5.54
CA HIS A 30 10.59 6.61 -5.05
C HIS A 30 10.29 7.13 -3.63
N TYR A 31 9.82 6.25 -2.75
CA TYR A 31 9.56 6.57 -1.36
C TYR A 31 10.84 6.50 -0.51
N SER A 32 10.91 7.36 0.51
CA SER A 32 11.96 7.29 1.51
C SER A 32 11.82 6.02 2.36
N TRP A 33 12.91 5.62 3.02
CA TRP A 33 12.91 4.50 3.95
C TRP A 33 11.89 4.65 5.09
N GLU A 34 11.57 5.88 5.48
CA GLU A 34 10.58 6.18 6.53
C GLU A 34 9.16 5.70 6.17
N MET A 35 8.89 5.46 4.89
CA MET A 35 7.61 4.92 4.40
C MET A 35 7.51 3.40 4.53
N MET A 36 8.61 2.70 4.87
CA MET A 36 8.64 1.24 5.03
C MET A 36 7.49 0.66 5.87
N PRO A 37 7.13 1.19 7.06
CA PRO A 37 5.99 0.68 7.82
C PRO A 37 4.65 0.79 7.07
N LEU A 38 4.45 1.84 6.27
CA LEU A 38 3.25 2.01 5.47
C LEU A 38 3.21 1.02 4.30
N VAL A 39 4.34 0.87 3.60
CA VAL A 39 4.48 -0.12 2.52
C VAL A 39 4.26 -1.54 3.04
N LEU A 40 4.74 -1.85 4.24
CA LEU A 40 4.54 -3.17 4.86
C LEU A 40 3.06 -3.46 5.12
N VAL A 41 2.28 -2.48 5.56
CA VAL A 41 0.82 -2.63 5.72
C VAL A 41 0.13 -2.85 4.37
N ILE A 42 0.51 -2.09 3.34
CA ILE A 42 -0.03 -2.25 1.98
C ILE A 42 0.32 -3.63 1.42
N MET A 43 1.56 -4.07 1.62
CA MET A 43 2.04 -5.37 1.15
C MET A 43 1.33 -6.52 1.86
N ASN A 44 1.10 -6.41 3.17
CA ASN A 44 0.29 -7.37 3.91
C ASN A 44 -1.16 -7.40 3.42
N TYR A 45 -1.76 -6.24 3.11
CA TYR A 45 -3.09 -6.17 2.52
C TYR A 45 -3.14 -6.86 1.15
N ALA A 46 -2.13 -6.63 0.32
CA ALA A 46 -1.96 -7.23 -1.00
C ALA A 46 -1.53 -8.71 -0.95
N ARG A 47 -1.40 -9.32 0.24
CA ARG A 47 -0.94 -10.71 0.41
C ARG A 47 0.44 -10.96 -0.22
N SER A 48 1.33 -9.99 -0.10
CA SER A 48 2.67 -9.97 -0.71
C SER A 48 2.68 -9.96 -2.25
N ASP A 49 1.56 -9.65 -2.89
CA ASP A 49 1.47 -9.44 -4.34
C ASP A 49 1.91 -8.01 -4.69
N LEU A 50 3.03 -7.92 -5.43
CA LEU A 50 3.63 -6.65 -5.85
C LEU A 50 2.73 -5.87 -6.83
N ASP A 51 2.03 -6.57 -7.72
CA ASP A 51 1.20 -5.94 -8.74
C ASP A 51 -0.09 -5.40 -8.11
N GLU A 52 -0.69 -6.16 -7.19
CA GLU A 52 -1.83 -5.71 -6.41
C GLU A 52 -1.48 -4.50 -5.54
N ALA A 53 -0.36 -4.57 -4.79
CA ALA A 53 0.13 -3.45 -3.99
C ALA A 53 0.37 -2.20 -4.83
N SER A 54 1.03 -2.37 -5.99
CA SER A 54 1.27 -1.29 -6.93
C SER A 54 -0.02 -0.67 -7.45
N ARG A 55 -0.99 -1.51 -7.86
CA ARG A 55 -2.28 -1.06 -8.36
C ARG A 55 -3.01 -0.22 -7.31
N LYS A 56 -3.04 -0.67 -6.06
CA LYS A 56 -3.68 0.06 -4.96
C LYS A 56 -3.03 1.42 -4.70
N ILE A 57 -1.71 1.51 -4.79
CA ILE A 57 -0.99 2.78 -4.67
C ILE A 57 -1.35 3.73 -5.82
N TYR A 58 -1.39 3.24 -7.07
CA TYR A 58 -1.82 4.07 -8.21
C TYR A 58 -3.28 4.54 -8.12
N GLU A 59 -4.20 3.67 -7.70
CA GLU A 59 -5.60 4.04 -7.43
C GLU A 59 -5.67 5.17 -6.40
N ALA A 60 -4.89 5.07 -5.31
CA ALA A 60 -4.82 6.11 -4.28
C ALA A 60 -4.28 7.45 -4.83
N TYR A 61 -3.23 7.42 -5.65
CA TYR A 61 -2.71 8.62 -6.31
C TYR A 61 -3.78 9.31 -7.16
N TRP A 62 -4.51 8.54 -7.97
CA TRP A 62 -5.58 9.11 -8.80
C TRP A 62 -6.71 9.72 -7.98
N MET A 63 -7.15 9.02 -6.92
CA MET A 63 -8.17 9.55 -6.02
C MET A 63 -7.71 10.88 -5.39
N VAL A 64 -6.53 10.92 -4.76
CA VAL A 64 -6.01 12.13 -4.12
C VAL A 64 -5.84 13.28 -5.13
N HIS A 65 -5.38 12.97 -6.35
CA HIS A 65 -5.25 13.97 -7.40
C HIS A 65 -6.61 14.55 -7.83
N GLN A 66 -7.62 13.70 -8.06
CA GLN A 66 -8.97 14.14 -8.40
C GLN A 66 -9.61 14.99 -7.30
N TRP A 67 -9.47 14.55 -6.04
CA TRP A 67 -9.94 15.32 -4.88
C TRP A 67 -9.31 16.71 -4.83
N ARG A 68 -7.99 16.80 -5.05
CA ARG A 68 -7.28 18.09 -5.07
C ARG A 68 -7.74 19.00 -6.22
N LEU A 69 -7.95 18.45 -7.41
CA LEU A 69 -8.48 19.22 -8.55
C LEU A 69 -9.88 19.76 -8.27
N HIS A 70 -10.73 18.94 -7.63
CA HIS A 70 -12.07 19.36 -7.23
C HIS A 70 -12.01 20.50 -6.20
N GLU A 71 -11.13 20.40 -5.20
CA GLU A 71 -10.92 21.48 -4.22
C GLU A 71 -10.47 22.79 -4.88
N TYR A 72 -9.53 22.75 -5.84
CA TYR A 72 -9.13 23.94 -6.60
C TYR A 72 -10.25 24.52 -7.48
N SER A 73 -11.17 23.68 -7.97
CA SER A 73 -12.30 24.13 -8.79
C SER A 73 -13.41 24.83 -8.00
N LEU A 74 -13.41 24.69 -6.68
CA LEU A 74 -14.38 25.30 -5.77
C LEU A 74 -13.90 26.65 -5.19
N CYS A 75 -12.64 27.02 -5.41
CA CYS A 75 -12.04 28.32 -5.04
C CYS A 75 -12.10 29.30 -6.21
#